data_AF-A0A957X817-F1
#
_entry.id   AF-A0A957X817-F1
#
_cell.length_a   1.000
_cell.length_b   1.000
_cell.length_c   1.000
_cell.angle_alpha   90.00
_cell.angle_beta   90.00
_cell.angle_gamma   90.00
#
_symmetry.space_group_name_H-M   'P 1'
#
loop_
_entity.id
_entity.type
_entity.pdbx_description
1 polymer ?
#
loop_
_entity_poly.entity_id
_entity_poly.type
_entity_poly.pdbx_seq_one_letter_code
_entity_poly.pdbx_strand_id
1 'polypeptide(L)'
;VLDAAGQIVAPGFVDVHNHSDGWLLKTHHLTSKTLQGFTTEVIMADGISYAPLTPETATDWIYYLRTLNALRLEEYSGWETLAEYMALLDGANVQNSIPHIPYANLRT
;
A
#
# COMPACT_ATOMS: atom_id res chain seq x y z
N VAL A 1 -16.40 23.67 13.44
CA VAL A 1 -16.82 22.86 14.62
C VAL A 1 -17.79 21.81 14.12
N LEU A 2 -17.62 20.54 14.50
CA LEU A 2 -18.49 19.41 14.14
C LEU A 2 -19.28 18.95 15.37
N ASP A 3 -20.56 18.60 15.19
CA ASP A 3 -21.40 18.03 16.26
C ASP A 3 -21.26 16.50 16.28
N ALA A 4 -20.79 15.96 17.40
CA ALA A 4 -20.59 14.54 17.63
C ALA A 4 -21.37 14.03 18.86
N ALA A 5 -22.45 14.72 19.26
CA ALA A 5 -23.26 14.31 20.40
C ALA A 5 -23.80 12.88 20.21
N GLY A 6 -23.63 12.03 21.24
CA GLY A 6 -24.07 10.63 21.22
C GLY A 6 -23.19 9.69 20.38
N GLN A 7 -22.05 10.16 19.86
CA GLN A 7 -21.08 9.37 19.10
C GLN A 7 -19.76 9.20 19.85
N ILE A 8 -18.91 8.30 19.34
CA ILE A 8 -17.55 8.12 19.84
C ILE A 8 -16.57 8.88 18.92
N VAL A 9 -15.75 9.73 19.52
CA VAL A 9 -14.60 10.34 18.86
C VAL A 9 -13.35 9.62 19.36
N ALA A 10 -12.64 8.97 18.44
CA ALA A 10 -11.44 8.20 18.72
C ALA A 10 -10.35 8.54 17.69
N PRO A 11 -9.08 8.22 17.97
CA PRO A 11 -8.06 8.16 16.92
C PRO A 11 -8.51 7.22 15.80
N GLY A 12 -8.08 7.49 14.58
CA GLY A 12 -8.33 6.60 13.47
C GLY A 12 -7.65 5.24 13.65
N PHE A 13 -8.24 4.20 13.10
CA PHE A 13 -7.71 2.85 13.22
C PHE A 13 -6.44 2.68 12.38
N VAL A 14 -5.55 1.79 12.85
CA VAL A 14 -4.33 1.38 12.17
C VAL A 14 -4.51 -0.05 11.67
N ASP A 15 -4.52 -0.22 10.36
CA ASP A 15 -4.58 -1.53 9.73
C ASP A 15 -3.18 -2.13 9.68
N VAL A 16 -2.90 -3.07 10.59
CA VAL A 16 -1.56 -3.66 10.76
C VAL A 16 -1.28 -4.81 9.80
N HIS A 17 -2.27 -5.25 9.02
CA HIS A 17 -2.11 -6.38 8.12
C HIS A 17 -3.08 -6.31 6.94
N ASN A 18 -2.57 -5.85 5.81
CA ASN A 18 -3.32 -5.71 4.57
C ASN A 18 -2.43 -5.98 3.36
N HIS A 19 -3.09 -6.04 2.21
CA HIS A 19 -2.50 -6.11 0.89
C HIS A 19 -3.13 -4.99 0.06
N SER A 20 -2.82 -3.73 0.42
CA SER A 20 -3.26 -2.53 -0.30
C SER A 20 -2.15 -1.91 -1.16
N ASP A 21 -0.97 -2.53 -1.25
CA ASP A 21 0.24 -1.98 -1.87
C ASP A 21 0.01 -1.49 -3.30
N GLY A 22 -0.66 -2.30 -4.12
CA GLY A 22 -0.98 -1.92 -5.49
C GLY A 22 -2.18 -0.97 -5.55
N TRP A 23 -3.13 -1.08 -4.63
CA TRP A 23 -4.30 -0.21 -4.58
C TRP A 23 -3.95 1.23 -4.25
N LEU A 24 -3.00 1.46 -3.34
CA LEU A 24 -2.56 2.80 -2.95
C LEU A 24 -1.81 3.54 -4.06
N LEU A 25 -1.29 2.84 -5.07
CA LEU A 25 -0.73 3.45 -6.28
C LEU A 25 -1.82 3.91 -7.27
N LYS A 26 -3.01 3.33 -7.18
CA LYS A 26 -4.10 3.48 -8.17
C LYS A 26 -5.24 4.38 -7.68
N THR A 27 -5.49 4.33 -6.38
CA THR A 27 -6.66 4.92 -5.75
C THR A 27 -6.22 5.74 -4.55
N HIS A 28 -6.04 7.04 -4.76
CA HIS A 28 -5.61 8.00 -3.75
C HIS A 28 -6.52 8.06 -2.51
N HIS A 29 -7.82 7.79 -2.70
CA HIS A 29 -8.78 7.63 -1.61
C HIS A 29 -9.34 6.21 -1.61
N LEU A 30 -8.65 5.30 -0.91
CA LEU A 30 -9.08 3.90 -0.81
C LEU A 30 -10.27 3.77 0.16
N THR A 31 -11.47 4.02 -0.35
CA THR A 31 -12.72 4.13 0.43
C THR A 31 -13.07 2.86 1.20
N SER A 32 -12.66 1.68 0.69
CA SER A 32 -12.82 0.41 1.41
C SER A 32 -12.19 0.44 2.80
N LYS A 33 -11.15 1.25 3.02
CA LYS A 33 -10.49 1.43 4.32
C LYS A 33 -11.10 2.59 5.10
N THR A 34 -11.22 3.76 4.49
CA THR A 34 -11.68 4.97 5.21
C THR A 34 -13.12 4.84 5.71
N LEU A 35 -13.99 4.11 5.00
CA LEU A 35 -15.38 3.87 5.44
C LEU A 35 -15.48 3.00 6.69
N GLN A 36 -14.39 2.30 7.06
CA GLN A 36 -14.30 1.50 8.29
C GLN A 36 -13.61 2.26 9.44
N GLY A 37 -13.13 3.48 9.19
CA GLY A 37 -12.39 4.29 10.17
C GLY A 37 -10.88 4.09 10.17
N PHE A 38 -10.33 3.34 9.20
CA PHE A 38 -8.87 3.25 9.03
C PHE A 38 -8.29 4.55 8.51
N THR A 39 -7.19 4.98 9.13
CA THR A 39 -6.43 6.19 8.76
C THR A 39 -4.97 5.92 8.44
N THR A 40 -4.46 4.74 8.83
CA THR A 40 -3.09 4.31 8.58
C THR A 40 -3.07 2.85 8.17
N GLU A 41 -2.27 2.52 7.17
CA GLU A 41 -2.07 1.14 6.68
C GLU A 41 -0.59 0.76 6.82
N VAL A 42 -0.32 -0.38 7.48
CA VAL A 42 0.99 -1.03 7.48
C VAL A 42 1.03 -1.96 6.28
N ILE A 43 1.79 -1.57 5.26
CA ILE A 43 1.80 -2.21 3.94
C ILE A 43 3.00 -3.14 3.79
N MET A 44 3.01 -3.91 2.70
CA MET A 44 4.03 -4.88 2.34
C MET A 44 4.12 -6.08 3.29
N ALA A 45 2.95 -6.58 3.69
CA ALA A 45 2.81 -7.72 4.60
C ALA A 45 3.35 -9.04 4.01
N ASP A 46 3.53 -10.04 4.88
CA ASP A 46 3.93 -11.40 4.53
C ASP A 46 5.28 -11.57 3.82
N GLY A 47 6.07 -10.49 3.75
CA GLY A 47 7.38 -10.50 3.12
C GLY A 47 7.34 -10.42 1.60
N ILE A 48 6.18 -10.12 1.00
CA ILE A 48 5.97 -10.00 -0.44
C ILE A 48 5.34 -8.64 -0.76
N SER A 49 5.87 -7.92 -1.75
CA SER A 49 5.22 -6.71 -2.27
C SER A 49 5.77 -6.32 -3.63
N TYR A 50 5.51 -5.09 -4.07
CA TYR A 50 5.99 -4.50 -5.30
C TYR A 50 7.25 -3.67 -5.13
N ALA A 51 7.96 -3.76 -4.00
CA ALA A 51 9.28 -3.17 -3.85
C ALA A 51 10.11 -3.91 -2.78
N PRO A 52 11.44 -4.01 -2.93
CA PRO A 52 12.18 -3.65 -4.14
C PRO A 52 11.84 -4.58 -5.32
N LEU A 53 12.09 -4.08 -6.53
CA LEU A 53 11.99 -4.83 -7.78
C LEU A 53 13.21 -4.50 -8.63
N THR A 54 13.62 -5.43 -9.49
CA THR A 54 14.62 -5.16 -10.53
C THR A 54 13.99 -5.33 -11.90
N PRO A 55 14.60 -4.84 -12.99
CA PRO A 55 14.12 -5.09 -14.35
C PRO A 55 13.90 -6.59 -14.64
N GLU A 56 14.68 -7.47 -14.02
CA GLU A 56 14.58 -8.92 -14.17
C GLU A 56 13.41 -9.53 -13.39
N THR A 57 13.08 -9.00 -12.21
CA THR A 57 12.11 -9.58 -11.29
C THR A 57 10.73 -8.91 -11.31
N ALA A 58 10.64 -7.68 -11.84
CA ALA A 58 9.42 -6.87 -11.83
C ALA A 58 8.23 -7.59 -12.48
N THR A 59 8.43 -8.19 -13.65
CA THR A 59 7.35 -8.89 -14.37
C THR A 59 6.79 -10.06 -13.56
N ASP A 60 7.65 -10.86 -12.94
CA ASP A 60 7.27 -12.05 -12.19
C ASP A 60 6.55 -11.67 -10.89
N TRP A 61 7.08 -10.71 -10.13
CA TRP A 61 6.44 -10.23 -8.91
C TRP A 61 5.09 -9.56 -9.18
N ILE A 62 5.00 -8.73 -10.22
CA ILE A 62 3.73 -8.10 -10.60
C ILE A 62 2.73 -9.16 -11.03
N TYR A 63 3.13 -10.13 -11.85
CA TYR A 63 2.25 -11.22 -12.27
C TYR A 63 1.77 -12.07 -11.08
N TYR A 64 2.67 -12.39 -10.15
CA TYR A 64 2.38 -13.19 -8.96
C TYR A 64 1.38 -12.48 -8.02
N LEU A 65 1.58 -11.19 -7.76
CA LEU A 65 0.81 -10.44 -6.76
C LEU A 65 -0.47 -9.80 -7.31
N ARG A 66 -0.65 -9.64 -8.62
CA ARG A 66 -1.80 -8.90 -9.18
C ARG A 66 -3.17 -9.42 -8.74
N THR A 67 -3.29 -10.71 -8.41
CA THR A 67 -4.56 -11.30 -7.94
C THR A 67 -4.87 -10.94 -6.49
N LEU A 68 -3.84 -10.72 -5.68
CA LEU A 68 -3.93 -10.31 -4.28
C LEU A 68 -4.04 -8.79 -4.14
N ASN A 69 -3.21 -8.08 -4.91
CA ASN A 69 -2.82 -6.71 -4.64
C ASN A 69 -3.09 -5.76 -5.84
N ALA A 70 -3.71 -6.28 -6.91
CA ALA A 70 -4.31 -5.56 -8.05
C ALA A 70 -3.44 -4.65 -8.93
N LEU A 71 -2.12 -4.56 -8.71
CA LEU A 71 -1.21 -3.83 -9.60
C LEU A 71 -1.03 -4.60 -10.91
N ARG A 72 -1.09 -3.91 -12.04
CA ARG A 72 -0.84 -4.46 -13.37
C ARG A 72 0.49 -3.96 -13.93
N LEU A 73 1.05 -4.69 -14.88
CA LEU A 73 2.38 -4.38 -15.43
C LEU A 73 2.39 -3.04 -16.16
N GLU A 74 1.29 -2.66 -16.81
CA GLU A 74 1.13 -1.36 -17.45
C GLU A 74 1.07 -0.17 -16.46
N GLU A 75 0.86 -0.44 -15.16
CA GLU A 75 0.84 0.57 -14.09
C GLU A 75 2.22 0.71 -13.42
N TYR A 76 3.18 -0.17 -13.76
CA TYR A 76 4.55 -0.09 -13.26
C TYR A 76 5.35 0.99 -13.99
N SER A 77 5.86 1.95 -13.24
CA SER A 77 6.61 3.10 -13.78
C SER A 77 8.12 2.97 -13.66
N GLY A 78 8.64 1.80 -13.26
CA GLY A 78 10.07 1.52 -13.22
C GLY A 78 10.77 1.84 -11.90
N TRP A 79 10.05 1.91 -10.77
CA TRP A 79 10.70 2.02 -9.46
C TRP A 79 11.40 0.71 -9.09
N GLU A 80 12.58 0.79 -8.50
CA GLU A 80 13.37 -0.39 -8.14
C GLU A 80 13.52 -0.52 -6.62
N THR A 81 13.56 0.60 -5.92
CA THR A 81 13.80 0.63 -4.48
C THR A 81 12.52 0.85 -3.67
N LEU A 82 12.56 0.45 -2.40
CA LEU A 82 11.49 0.78 -1.45
C LEU A 82 11.29 2.31 -1.33
N ALA A 83 12.38 3.09 -1.37
CA ALA A 83 12.31 4.54 -1.25
C ALA A 83 11.59 5.16 -2.46
N GLU A 84 11.88 4.69 -3.67
CA GLU A 84 11.19 5.15 -4.89
C GLU A 84 9.71 4.77 -4.87
N TYR A 85 9.36 3.54 -4.46
CA TYR A 85 7.96 3.16 -4.27
C TYR A 85 7.25 4.08 -3.26
N MET A 86 7.86 4.31 -2.09
CA MET A 86 7.24 5.16 -1.06
C MET A 86 7.10 6.62 -1.50
N ALA A 87 8.01 7.12 -2.35
CA ALA A 87 7.90 8.45 -2.93
C ALA A 87 6.67 8.59 -3.87
N LEU A 88 6.17 7.49 -4.45
CA LEU A 88 4.93 7.51 -5.24
C LEU A 88 3.69 7.70 -4.36
N LEU A 89 3.76 7.33 -3.07
CA LEU A 89 2.65 7.47 -2.12
C LEU A 89 2.69 8.80 -1.37
N ASP A 90 3.86 9.43 -1.26
CA ASP A 90 4.06 10.63 -0.46
C ASP A 90 3.22 11.80 -0.97
N GLY A 91 2.34 12.31 -0.11
CA GLY A 91 1.39 13.38 -0.43
C GLY A 91 0.29 13.01 -1.44
N ALA A 92 0.28 11.79 -1.97
CA ALA A 92 -0.69 11.35 -2.98
C ALA A 92 -1.96 10.76 -2.36
N ASN A 93 -1.85 10.15 -1.18
CA ASN A 93 -2.93 9.36 -0.59
C ASN A 93 -3.59 10.04 0.62
N VAL A 94 -4.88 9.74 0.83
CA VAL A 94 -5.65 10.22 1.99
C VAL A 94 -5.24 9.49 3.28
N GLN A 95 -4.84 8.23 3.17
CA GLN A 95 -4.35 7.42 4.28
C GLN A 95 -2.84 7.56 4.46
N ASN A 96 -2.38 7.44 5.71
CA ASN A 96 -0.97 7.26 6.01
C ASN A 96 -0.53 5.84 5.65
N SER A 97 0.72 5.67 5.25
CA SER A 97 1.30 4.36 4.91
C SER A 97 2.63 4.14 5.61
N ILE A 98 2.84 2.93 6.12
CA ILE A 98 4.10 2.50 6.75
C ILE A 98 4.50 1.15 6.12
N PRO A 99 5.68 1.03 5.48
CA PRO A 99 6.06 -0.22 4.84
C PRO A 99 6.80 -1.17 5.79
N HIS A 100 6.55 -2.46 5.63
CA HIS A 100 7.54 -3.49 5.96
C HIS A 100 8.61 -3.57 4.87
N ILE A 101 9.72 -4.26 5.17
CA ILE A 101 10.72 -4.64 4.16
C ILE A 101 10.39 -6.06 3.67
N PRO A 102 10.02 -6.26 2.38
CA PRO A 102 9.62 -7.57 1.88
C PRO A 102 10.81 -8.50 1.70
N TYR A 103 10.96 -9.49 2.61
CA TYR A 103 12.12 -10.37 2.57
C TYR A 103 12.21 -11.21 1.28
N ALA A 104 11.08 -11.58 0.68
CA ALA A 104 11.06 -12.43 -0.50
C ALA A 104 11.56 -11.66 -1.73
N ASN A 105 11.17 -10.38 -1.88
CA ASN A 105 11.70 -9.47 -2.90
C ASN A 105 13.23 -9.29 -2.80
N LEU A 106 13.80 -9.37 -1.59
CA LEU A 106 15.26 -9.23 -1.38
C LEU A 106 16.06 -10.48 -1.74
N ARG A 107 15.41 -11.64 -1.87
CA ARG A 107 16.08 -12.94 -2.10
C ARG A 107 16.09 -13.37 -3.56
N THR A 108 15.36 -12.65 -4.41
CA THR A 108 15.18 -12.96 -5.84
C THR A 108 16.10 -12.12 -6.71
#